data_AF-A0A537ZG30-F1
#
_entry.id   AF-A0A537ZG30-F1
#
_cell.length_a   1.000
_cell.length_b   1.000
_cell.length_c   1.000
_cell.angle_alpha   90.00
_cell.angle_beta   90.00
_cell.angle_gamma   90.00
#
_symmetry.space_group_name_H-M   'P 1'
#
loop_
_entity.id
_entity.type
_entity.pdbx_description
1 polymer ?
#
loop_
_entity_poly.entity_id
_entity_poly.type
_entity_poly.pdbx_seq_one_letter_code
_entity_poly.pdbx_strand_id
1 'polypeptide(L)'
;KRIQQVAPSVDFVMFSAYGDKRLLSDALAAGARGYVMKGSPPEDLIRAIRTVASGKAFVDPSLSPMLLIKEGGTAAEQSLSEREREILQLLAEGYHTEEVARRIGLSVETVKSDTKRVIAKLQADTRTHAVAIALRRALID
;
A
#
# COMPACT_ATOMS: atom_id res chain seq x y z
N LYS A 1 -2.75 -16.29 -3.34
CA LYS A 1 -1.55 -16.97 -2.76
C LYS A 1 -1.64 -18.50 -2.80
N ARG A 2 -2.59 -19.19 -2.15
CA ARG A 2 -2.65 -20.66 -2.15
C ARG A 2 -2.88 -21.30 -3.54
N ILE A 3 -3.72 -20.69 -4.39
CA ILE A 3 -3.93 -21.14 -5.77
C ILE A 3 -2.63 -21.14 -6.57
N GLN A 4 -1.81 -20.09 -6.47
CA GLN A 4 -0.54 -20.01 -7.20
C GLN A 4 0.50 -21.04 -6.72
N GLN A 5 0.42 -21.50 -5.48
CA GLN A 5 1.31 -22.54 -4.96
C GLN A 5 0.93 -23.92 -5.50
N VAL A 6 -0.36 -24.17 -5.73
CA VAL A 6 -0.87 -25.48 -6.14
C VAL A 6 -1.03 -25.57 -7.67
N ALA A 7 -1.25 -24.44 -8.34
CA ALA A 7 -1.47 -24.34 -9.77
C ALA A 7 -0.83 -23.04 -10.32
N PRO A 8 0.50 -22.98 -10.43
CA PRO A 8 1.24 -21.76 -10.82
C PRO A 8 0.94 -21.28 -12.25
N SER A 9 0.42 -22.15 -13.11
CA SER A 9 0.02 -21.82 -14.49
C SER A 9 -1.39 -21.24 -14.59
N VAL A 10 -2.15 -21.18 -13.49
CA VAL A 10 -3.52 -20.65 -13.49
C VAL A 10 -3.47 -19.15 -13.28
N ASP A 11 -3.86 -18.42 -14.33
CA ASP A 11 -4.17 -17.01 -14.22
C ASP A 11 -5.50 -16.80 -13.49
N PHE A 12 -5.60 -15.73 -12.70
CA PHE A 12 -6.85 -15.38 -12.02
C PHE A 12 -7.14 -13.88 -12.08
N VAL A 13 -8.44 -13.56 -12.06
CA VAL A 13 -9.00 -12.21 -12.04
C VAL A 13 -9.65 -11.99 -10.68
N MET A 14 -9.27 -10.91 -9.99
CA MET A 14 -9.94 -10.48 -8.76
C MET A 14 -11.23 -9.75 -9.11
N PHE A 15 -12.35 -10.12 -8.48
CA PHE A 15 -13.65 -9.47 -8.66
C PHE A 15 -14.19 -8.99 -7.31
N SER A 16 -14.08 -7.68 -7.05
CA SER A 16 -14.27 -7.08 -5.73
C SER A 16 -15.24 -5.91 -5.75
N ALA A 17 -16.02 -5.72 -4.68
CA ALA A 17 -16.83 -4.50 -4.52
C ALA A 17 -15.98 -3.26 -4.15
N TYR A 18 -14.75 -3.49 -3.72
CA TYR A 18 -13.85 -2.45 -3.24
C TYR A 18 -12.70 -2.25 -4.22
N GLY A 19 -12.40 -0.98 -4.47
CA GLY A 19 -11.35 -0.53 -5.35
C GLY A 19 -10.54 0.52 -4.63
N ASP A 20 -9.49 0.09 -3.95
CA ASP A 20 -8.51 0.99 -3.36
C ASP A 20 -7.09 0.55 -3.77
N LYS A 21 -6.14 1.47 -3.65
CA LYS A 21 -4.76 1.25 -4.09
C LYS A 21 -4.10 0.07 -3.38
N ARG A 22 -4.43 -0.16 -2.11
CA ARG A 22 -3.86 -1.25 -1.31
C ARG A 22 -4.38 -2.59 -1.78
N LEU A 23 -5.70 -2.73 -1.96
CA LEU A 23 -6.31 -3.96 -2.45
C LEU A 23 -5.85 -4.33 -3.86
N LEU A 24 -5.70 -3.34 -4.74
CA LEU A 24 -5.15 -3.55 -6.08
C LEU A 24 -3.70 -4.03 -5.99
N SER A 25 -2.88 -3.36 -5.18
CA SER A 25 -1.46 -3.74 -4.99
C SER A 25 -1.31 -5.14 -4.39
N ASP A 26 -2.10 -5.47 -3.37
CA ASP A 26 -2.10 -6.78 -2.72
C ASP A 26 -2.55 -7.89 -3.67
N ALA A 27 -3.54 -7.63 -4.53
CA ALA A 27 -4.00 -8.57 -5.53
C ALA A 27 -2.91 -8.85 -6.57
N LEU A 28 -2.27 -7.80 -7.11
CA LEU A 28 -1.17 -7.93 -8.06
C LEU A 28 0.03 -8.64 -7.43
N ALA A 29 0.40 -8.32 -6.20
CA ALA A 29 1.47 -9.00 -5.46
C ALA A 29 1.15 -10.46 -5.13
N ALA A 30 -0.14 -10.80 -4.99
CA ALA A 30 -0.61 -12.18 -4.87
C ALA A 30 -0.70 -12.90 -6.23
N GLY A 31 -0.32 -12.21 -7.32
CA GLY A 31 -0.19 -12.70 -8.67
C GLY A 31 -1.47 -12.67 -9.51
N ALA A 32 -2.42 -11.81 -9.14
CA ALA A 32 -3.59 -11.56 -9.96
C ALA A 32 -3.15 -10.96 -11.30
N ARG A 33 -3.73 -11.46 -12.39
CA ARG A 33 -3.49 -10.95 -13.74
C ARG A 33 -4.60 -10.01 -14.20
N GLY A 34 -5.70 -9.94 -13.45
CA GLY A 34 -6.62 -8.82 -13.60
C GLY A 34 -7.39 -8.46 -12.34
N TYR A 35 -7.97 -7.27 -12.35
CA TYR A 35 -8.81 -6.73 -11.28
C TYR A 35 -10.03 -6.04 -11.88
N VAL A 36 -11.22 -6.43 -11.46
CA VAL A 36 -12.51 -5.89 -11.92
C VAL A 36 -13.37 -5.52 -10.72
N MET A 37 -14.01 -4.36 -10.80
CA MET A 37 -14.93 -3.90 -9.76
C MET A 37 -16.32 -4.55 -9.95
N LYS A 38 -16.98 -4.96 -8.87
CA LYS A 38 -18.37 -5.47 -8.91
C LYS A 38 -19.39 -4.43 -9.36
N GLY A 39 -19.06 -3.14 -9.21
CA GLY A 39 -19.86 -2.04 -9.73
C GLY A 39 -19.62 -1.75 -11.21
N SER A 40 -18.65 -2.39 -11.85
CA SER A 40 -18.37 -2.17 -13.27
C SER A 40 -19.38 -2.87 -14.16
N PRO A 41 -19.55 -2.39 -15.40
CA PRO A 41 -20.42 -3.04 -16.37
C PRO A 41 -20.04 -4.52 -16.56
N PRO A 42 -21.00 -5.46 -16.71
CA PRO A 42 -20.71 -6.88 -16.86
C PRO A 42 -19.76 -7.21 -18.01
N GLU A 43 -19.79 -6.42 -19.08
CA GLU A 43 -18.88 -6.51 -20.23
C GLU A 43 -17.40 -6.33 -19.85
N ASP A 44 -17.12 -5.59 -18.77
CA ASP A 44 -15.75 -5.36 -18.29
C ASP A 44 -15.17 -6.62 -17.67
N LEU A 45 -15.99 -7.41 -16.96
CA LEU A 45 -15.58 -8.72 -16.44
C LEU A 45 -15.28 -9.69 -17.59
N ILE A 46 -16.14 -9.73 -18.60
CA ILE A 46 -15.94 -10.59 -19.79
C ILE A 46 -14.65 -10.18 -20.52
N ARG A 47 -14.44 -8.87 -20.69
CA ARG A 47 -13.23 -8.32 -21.31
C ARG A 47 -11.98 -8.65 -20.49
N ALA A 48 -12.05 -8.56 -19.17
CA ALA A 48 -10.95 -8.92 -18.28
C ALA A 48 -10.56 -10.39 -18.42
N ILE A 49 -11.54 -11.30 -18.38
CA ILE A 49 -11.32 -12.75 -18.53
C ILE A 49 -10.63 -13.05 -19.87
N ARG A 50 -11.14 -12.50 -20.98
CA ARG A 50 -10.55 -12.70 -22.32
C ARG A 50 -9.14 -12.13 -22.42
N THR A 51 -8.90 -10.95 -21.83
CA THR A 51 -7.59 -10.29 -21.84
C THR A 51 -6.57 -11.13 -21.07
N VAL A 52 -6.93 -11.58 -19.87
CA VAL A 52 -6.08 -12.43 -19.03
C VAL A 52 -5.80 -13.78 -19.67
N ALA A 53 -6.82 -14.42 -20.24
CA ALA A 53 -6.64 -15.67 -21.00
C ALA A 53 -5.71 -15.52 -22.21
N SER A 54 -5.60 -14.31 -22.78
CA SER A 54 -4.64 -14.00 -23.86
C SER A 54 -3.21 -13.71 -23.38
N GLY A 55 -2.94 -13.85 -22.09
CA GLY A 55 -1.63 -13.58 -21.49
C GLY A 55 -1.40 -12.11 -21.11
N LYS A 56 -2.41 -11.24 -21.22
CA LYS A 56 -2.29 -9.80 -20.95
C LYS A 56 -2.91 -9.46 -19.60
N ALA A 57 -2.39 -8.43 -18.93
CA ALA A 57 -3.01 -7.94 -17.71
C ALA A 57 -4.23 -7.06 -18.00
N PHE A 58 -5.23 -7.07 -17.11
CA PHE A 58 -6.38 -6.18 -17.18
C PHE A 58 -6.67 -5.53 -15.83
N VAL A 59 -6.71 -4.20 -15.80
CA VAL A 59 -7.20 -3.46 -14.63
C VAL A 59 -8.41 -2.67 -15.05
N ASP A 60 -9.44 -2.74 -14.23
CA ASP A 60 -10.66 -1.96 -14.36
C ASP A 60 -10.35 -0.47 -14.66
N PRO A 61 -10.95 0.13 -15.70
CA PRO A 61 -10.70 1.52 -16.04
C PRO A 61 -10.95 2.50 -14.87
N SER A 62 -11.89 2.19 -13.98
CA SER A 62 -12.18 3.01 -12.79
C SER A 62 -11.00 3.10 -11.81
N LEU A 63 -10.06 2.15 -11.85
CA LEU A 63 -8.87 2.11 -11.02
C LEU A 63 -7.64 2.72 -11.70
N SER A 64 -7.75 3.15 -12.97
CA SER A 64 -6.64 3.74 -13.73
C SER A 64 -5.98 4.95 -13.03
N PRO A 65 -6.72 5.87 -12.38
CA PRO A 65 -6.08 6.98 -11.67
C PRO A 65 -5.09 6.52 -10.60
N MET A 66 -5.32 5.36 -9.96
CA MET A 66 -4.44 4.82 -8.92
C MET A 66 -3.13 4.26 -9.50
N LEU A 67 -3.14 3.80 -10.76
CA LEU A 67 -1.96 3.33 -11.48
C LEU A 67 -1.09 4.48 -11.99
N LEU A 68 -1.71 5.63 -12.29
CA LEU A 68 -1.02 6.84 -12.73
C LEU A 68 -0.30 7.57 -11.59
N ILE A 69 -0.63 7.26 -10.33
CA ILE A 69 0.18 7.61 -9.18
C ILE A 69 1.43 6.73 -9.20
N LYS A 70 2.31 7.02 -10.16
CA LYS A 70 3.68 6.53 -10.20
C LYS A 70 4.28 6.95 -8.87
N GLU A 71 4.58 5.98 -8.02
CA GLU A 71 5.39 6.24 -6.84
C GLU A 71 6.77 6.62 -7.35
N GLY A 72 6.98 7.92 -7.52
CA GLY A 72 8.28 8.50 -7.76
C GLY A 72 9.10 8.29 -6.49
N GLY A 73 9.78 7.16 -6.44
CA GLY A 73 10.91 6.96 -5.55
C GLY A 73 11.53 5.58 -5.72
N THR A 74 12.85 5.54 -5.76
CA THR A 74 13.63 4.31 -5.69
C THR A 74 13.26 3.52 -4.42
N ALA A 75 13.55 2.21 -4.36
CA ALA A 75 13.31 1.41 -3.14
C ALA A 75 13.95 2.03 -1.87
N ALA A 76 15.00 2.86 -2.04
CA ALA A 76 15.59 3.67 -0.97
C ALA A 76 14.68 4.81 -0.49
N GLU A 77 13.92 5.46 -1.37
CA GLU A 77 12.95 6.53 -1.02
C GLU A 77 11.68 5.99 -0.35
N GLN A 78 11.35 4.71 -0.57
CA GLN A 78 10.26 4.01 0.11
C GLN A 78 10.66 3.48 1.50
N SER A 79 11.96 3.44 1.80
CA SER A 79 12.46 3.06 3.12
C SER A 79 12.36 4.23 4.10
N LEU A 80 12.02 3.92 5.36
CA LEU A 80 12.07 4.91 6.43
C LEU A 80 13.53 5.22 6.75
N SER A 81 13.87 6.50 6.87
CA SER A 81 15.16 6.89 7.44
C SER A 81 15.24 6.46 8.91
N GLU A 82 16.45 6.39 9.47
CA GLU A 82 16.63 6.12 10.91
C GLU A 82 15.82 7.10 11.77
N ARG A 83 15.76 8.37 11.34
CA ARG A 83 15.02 9.40 12.05
C ARG A 83 13.50 9.21 11.97
N GLU A 84 13.01 8.84 10.81
CA GLU A 84 11.60 8.52 10.60
C GLU A 84 11.19 7.28 11.40
N ARG A 85 12.07 6.28 11.47
CA ARG A 85 11.90 5.08 12.30
C ARG A 85 11.87 5.43 13.80
N GLU A 86 12.80 6.25 14.26
CA GLU A 86 12.88 6.72 15.66
C GLU A 86 11.61 7.49 16.08
N ILE A 87 11.14 8.40 15.22
CA ILE A 87 9.86 9.10 15.46
C ILE A 87 8.72 8.08 15.56
N LEU A 88 8.62 7.15 14.60
CA LEU A 88 7.53 6.18 14.58
C LEU A 88 7.55 5.22 15.77
N GLN A 89 8.74 4.84 16.25
CA GLN A 89 8.95 4.04 17.46
C GLN A 89 8.39 4.75 18.70
N LEU A 90 8.78 6.01 18.92
CA LEU A 90 8.27 6.79 20.05
C LEU A 90 6.75 7.02 19.95
N LEU A 91 6.23 7.20 18.73
CA LEU A 91 4.78 7.30 18.54
C LEU A 91 4.06 5.97 18.84
N ALA A 92 4.70 4.82 18.63
CA ALA A 92 4.18 3.49 18.97
C ALA A 92 4.23 3.21 20.48
N GLU A 93 5.25 3.72 21.18
CA GLU A 93 5.38 3.69 22.63
C GLU A 93 4.37 4.60 23.36
N GLY A 94 3.58 5.38 22.61
CA GLY A 94 2.48 6.19 23.14
C GLY A 94 2.84 7.66 23.39
N TYR A 95 4.04 8.10 23.03
CA TYR A 95 4.41 9.51 23.21
C TYR A 95 3.60 10.44 22.28
N HIS A 96 3.31 11.63 22.80
CA HIS A 96 2.74 12.73 22.03
C HIS A 96 3.81 13.46 21.24
N THR A 97 3.40 14.14 20.16
CA THR A 97 4.30 14.83 19.23
C THR A 97 5.26 15.79 19.93
N GLU A 98 4.80 16.47 20.97
CA GLU A 98 5.57 17.40 21.79
C GLU A 98 6.64 16.70 22.64
N GLU A 99 6.35 15.48 23.11
CA GLU A 99 7.29 14.65 23.88
C GLU A 99 8.34 14.03 22.97
N VAL A 100 7.93 13.56 21.79
CA VAL A 100 8.82 13.08 20.74
C VAL A 100 9.80 14.19 20.36
N ALA A 101 9.30 15.39 20.05
CA ALA A 101 10.11 16.55 19.68
C ALA A 101 11.18 16.88 20.74
N ARG A 102 10.79 16.88 22.03
CA ARG A 102 11.72 17.10 23.14
C ARG A 102 12.78 16.01 23.26
N ARG A 103 12.39 14.73 23.14
CA ARG A 103 13.31 13.59 23.26
C ARG A 103 14.38 13.58 22.18
N ILE A 104 13.99 13.87 20.95
CA ILE A 104 14.89 13.78 19.81
C ILE A 104 15.54 15.11 19.44
N GLY A 105 15.24 16.19 20.16
CA GLY A 105 15.82 17.52 19.96
C GLY A 105 15.34 18.24 18.68
N LEU A 106 14.08 18.05 18.29
CA LEU A 106 13.46 18.70 17.13
C LEU A 106 12.35 19.67 17.52
N SER A 107 11.95 20.51 16.56
CA SER A 107 10.73 21.29 16.71
C SER A 107 9.49 20.39 16.55
N VAL A 108 8.40 20.75 17.21
CA VAL A 108 7.10 20.05 17.08
C VAL A 108 6.64 20.03 15.62
N GLU A 109 6.88 21.11 14.87
CA GLU A 109 6.50 21.21 13.46
C GLU A 109 7.30 20.28 12.55
N THR A 110 8.59 20.08 12.87
CA THR A 110 9.44 19.09 12.20
C THR A 110 8.89 17.69 12.42
N VAL A 111 8.56 17.32 13.66
CA VAL A 111 8.00 15.99 13.97
C VAL A 111 6.66 15.78 13.26
N LYS A 112 5.78 16.80 13.20
CA LYS A 112 4.52 16.72 12.43
C LYS A 112 4.77 16.48 10.94
N SER A 113 5.71 17.23 10.38
CA SER A 113 6.06 17.13 8.95
C SER A 113 6.66 15.77 8.61
N ASP A 114 7.58 15.28 9.44
CA ASP A 114 8.20 13.96 9.28
C ASP A 114 7.15 12.86 9.44
N THR A 115 6.25 12.96 10.43
CA THR A 115 5.14 12.01 10.60
C THR A 115 4.25 11.94 9.36
N LYS A 116 3.92 13.09 8.73
CA LYS A 116 3.17 13.10 7.47
C LYS A 116 3.92 12.39 6.34
N ARG A 117 5.24 12.58 6.23
CA ARG A 117 6.06 11.86 5.24
C ARG A 117 6.09 10.37 5.51
N VAL A 118 6.21 9.94 6.77
CA VAL A 118 6.16 8.53 7.17
C VAL A 118 4.83 7.89 6.81
N ILE A 119 3.71 8.57 7.10
CA ILE A 119 2.37 8.11 6.72
C ILE A 119 2.28 7.93 5.20
N ALA A 120 2.79 8.88 4.42
CA ALA A 120 2.81 8.79 2.96
C ALA A 120 3.70 7.65 2.45
N LYS A 121 4.93 7.51 2.97
CA LYS A 121 5.88 6.44 2.60
C LYS A 121 5.34 5.05 2.92
N LEU A 122 4.67 4.90 4.05
CA LEU A 122 4.05 3.63 4.46
C LEU A 122 2.69 3.37 3.78
N GLN A 123 2.20 4.32 2.97
CA GLN A 123 0.86 4.30 2.39
C GLN A 123 -0.24 4.07 3.44
N ALA A 124 -0.07 4.69 4.62
CA ALA A 124 -1.01 4.61 5.70
C ALA A 124 -2.06 5.72 5.61
N ASP A 125 -3.27 5.46 6.11
CA ASP A 125 -4.33 6.47 6.17
C ASP A 125 -4.24 7.34 7.42
N THR A 126 -3.67 6.79 8.50
CA THR A 126 -3.59 7.44 9.81
C THR A 126 -2.26 7.12 10.49
N ARG A 127 -1.90 7.90 11.52
CA ARG A 127 -0.75 7.61 12.41
C ARG A 127 -0.85 6.19 12.98
N THR A 128 -2.01 5.77 13.47
CA THR A 128 -2.22 4.43 14.04
C THR A 128 -2.06 3.35 12.97
N HIS A 129 -2.54 3.59 11.75
CA HIS A 129 -2.32 2.67 10.63
C HIS A 129 -0.82 2.56 10.29
N ALA A 130 -0.08 3.67 10.28
CA ALA A 130 1.36 3.69 10.05
C ALA A 130 2.13 2.88 11.10
N VAL A 131 1.81 3.04 12.38
CA VAL A 131 2.39 2.23 13.48
C VAL A 131 2.09 0.74 13.28
N ALA A 132 0.85 0.38 12.96
CA ALA A 132 0.47 -1.02 12.73
C ALA A 132 1.21 -1.65 11.53
N ILE A 133 1.42 -0.89 10.45
CA ILE A 133 2.21 -1.33 9.31
C ILE A 133 3.67 -1.55 9.72
N ALA A 134 4.24 -0.61 10.48
CA ALA A 134 5.64 -0.66 10.85
C ALA A 134 5.95 -1.84 11.79
N LEU A 135 5.10 -2.12 12.79
CA LEU A 135 5.21 -3.32 13.63
C LEU A 135 5.13 -4.62 12.81
N ARG A 136 4.13 -4.72 11.91
CA ARG A 136 3.96 -5.91 11.04
C ARG A 136 5.13 -6.16 10.11
N ARG A 137 5.83 -5.10 9.70
CA ARG A 137 7.00 -5.16 8.80
C ARG A 137 8.33 -5.22 9.56
N ALA A 138 8.32 -5.32 10.90
CA ALA A 138 9.52 -5.25 11.74
C ALA A 138 10.38 -3.99 11.46
N LEU A 139 9.71 -2.89 11.14
CA LEU A 139 10.35 -1.58 10.97
C LEU A 139 10.54 -0.88 12.31
N ILE A 140 9.83 -1.27 13.34
CA ILE A 140 9.91 -0.78 14.72
C ILE A 140 9.60 -1.96 15.64
N ASP A 141 9.97 -1.84 16.91
CA ASP A 141 9.84 -2.88 17.94
C ASP A 141 8.59 -2.68 18.81
#